data_AF-A0A6N8NGR4-F1
#
_entry.id   AF-A0A6N8NGR4-F1
#
_cell.length_a   1.000
_cell.length_b   1.000
_cell.length_c   1.000
_cell.angle_alpha   90.00
_cell.angle_beta   90.00
_cell.angle_gamma   90.00
#
_symmetry.space_group_name_H-M   'P 1'
#
loop_
_entity.id
_entity.type
_entity.pdbx_description
1 polymer ?
#
loop_
_entity_poly.entity_id
_entity_poly.type
_entity_poly.pdbx_seq_one_letter_code
_entity_poly.pdbx_strand_id
1 'polypeptide(L)'
;MTTPLTPVLRAALYRRAVACAWLTVCHRQHRYPHLTLDALESAIAAELEGFYLRRHGEEKGRLIACALLEDLMDAGPLKAAPSLSFLGLAVMDELCARHISVPVLH
;
A
#
# COMPACT_ATOMS: atom_id res chain seq x y z
N MET A 1 -8.82 -13.29 25.59
CA MET A 1 -7.79 -13.76 24.65
C MET A 1 -8.12 -13.17 23.28
N THR A 2 -7.39 -12.15 22.85
CA THR A 2 -7.58 -11.55 21.53
C THR A 2 -6.94 -12.48 20.51
N THR A 3 -7.74 -13.13 19.67
CA THR A 3 -7.22 -13.93 18.56
C THR A 3 -6.44 -13.00 17.64
N PRO A 4 -5.16 -13.29 17.34
CA PRO A 4 -4.39 -12.49 16.40
C PRO A 4 -5.09 -12.54 15.03
N LEU A 5 -5.19 -11.38 14.38
CA LEU A 5 -5.75 -11.28 13.03
C LEU A 5 -4.96 -12.18 12.08
N THR A 6 -5.66 -12.88 11.20
CA THR A 6 -5.00 -13.74 10.21
C THR A 6 -4.09 -12.90 9.31
N PRO A 7 -2.99 -13.45 8.78
CA PRO A 7 -2.09 -12.71 7.88
C PRO A 7 -2.79 -12.15 6.64
N VAL A 8 -3.80 -12.86 6.14
CA VAL A 8 -4.63 -12.41 5.00
C VAL A 8 -5.39 -11.14 5.36
N LEU A 9 -6.03 -11.12 6.54
CA LEU A 9 -6.82 -9.99 7.00
C LEU A 9 -5.92 -8.80 7.35
N ARG A 10 -4.77 -9.04 8.00
CA ARG A 10 -3.77 -7.99 8.25
C ARG A 10 -3.27 -7.36 6.96
N ALA A 11 -2.85 -8.17 5.98
CA ALA A 11 -2.38 -7.66 4.69
C ALA A 11 -3.45 -6.82 4.00
N ALA A 12 -4.71 -7.27 3.98
CA ALA A 12 -5.82 -6.50 3.40
C ALA A 12 -6.07 -5.16 4.13
N LEU A 13 -6.00 -5.15 5.46
CA LEU A 13 -6.15 -3.93 6.26
C LEU A 13 -5.02 -2.93 5.99
N TYR A 14 -3.77 -3.38 6.00
CA TYR A 14 -2.63 -2.52 5.72
C TYR A 14 -2.63 -2.03 4.28
N ARG A 15 -3.00 -2.86 3.29
CA ARG A 15 -3.17 -2.43 1.90
C ARG A 15 -4.15 -1.27 1.79
N ARG A 16 -5.33 -1.38 2.41
CA ARG A 16 -6.33 -0.32 2.43
C ARG A 16 -5.81 0.93 3.13
N ALA A 17 -5.11 0.76 4.26
CA ALA A 17 -4.56 1.87 5.04
C ALA A 17 -3.49 2.64 4.25
N VAL A 18 -2.51 1.94 3.68
CA VAL A 18 -1.47 2.49 2.80
C VAL A 18 -2.12 3.22 1.64
N ALA A 19 -3.15 2.64 1.04
CA ALA A 19 -3.82 3.24 -0.11
C ALA A 19 -4.57 4.53 0.23
N CYS A 20 -5.33 4.53 1.33
CA CYS A 20 -5.98 5.74 1.83
C CYS A 20 -4.97 6.84 2.21
N ALA A 21 -3.86 6.47 2.85
CA ALA A 21 -2.81 7.40 3.23
C ALA A 21 -2.17 8.04 1.99
N TRP A 22 -1.85 7.25 0.97
CA TRP A 22 -1.29 7.75 -0.28
C TRP A 22 -2.26 8.67 -1.05
N LEU A 23 -3.54 8.29 -1.17
CA LEU A 23 -4.55 9.15 -1.79
C LEU A 23 -4.67 10.51 -1.09
N THR A 24 -4.57 10.52 0.23
CA THR A 24 -4.56 11.77 1.01
C THR A 24 -3.37 12.65 0.65
N VAL A 25 -2.19 12.04 0.45
CA VAL A 25 -0.99 12.74 -0.01
C VAL A 25 -1.17 13.27 -1.44
N CYS A 26 -1.65 12.44 -2.36
CA CYS A 26 -1.92 12.83 -3.74
C CYS A 26 -2.90 14.01 -3.84
N HIS A 27 -3.99 13.96 -3.07
CA HIS A 27 -5.00 15.02 -3.04
C HIS A 27 -4.41 16.34 -2.52
N ARG A 28 -3.60 16.30 -1.45
CA ARG A 28 -2.93 17.51 -0.91
C ARG A 28 -1.91 18.09 -1.89
N GLN A 29 -1.23 17.25 -2.66
CA GLN A 29 -0.22 17.66 -3.63
C GLN A 29 -0.77 17.90 -5.04
N HIS A 30 -2.07 17.71 -5.27
CA HIS A 30 -2.72 17.77 -6.58
C HIS A 30 -2.06 16.86 -7.64
N ARG A 31 -1.59 15.67 -7.23
CA ARG A 31 -0.98 14.66 -8.10
C ARG A 31 -1.99 13.53 -8.38
N TYR A 32 -1.90 12.92 -9.58
CA TYR A 32 -2.71 11.78 -10.02
C TYR A 32 -4.23 11.95 -9.81
N PRO A 33 -4.88 12.91 -10.49
CA PRO A 33 -6.28 13.30 -10.24
C PRO A 33 -7.31 12.20 -10.52
N HIS A 34 -6.95 11.18 -11.30
CA HIS A 34 -7.82 10.04 -11.64
C HIS A 34 -7.52 8.78 -10.83
N LEU A 35 -6.60 8.86 -9.87
CA LEU A 35 -6.20 7.72 -9.07
C LEU A 35 -7.32 7.34 -8.10
N THR A 36 -7.86 6.15 -8.27
CA THR A 36 -8.90 5.60 -7.40
C THR A 36 -8.28 4.69 -6.34
N LEU A 37 -9.00 4.52 -5.24
CA LEU A 37 -8.61 3.62 -4.16
C LEU A 37 -8.49 2.17 -4.65
N ASP A 38 -9.44 1.72 -5.47
CA ASP A 38 -9.45 0.37 -6.04
C ASP A 38 -8.26 0.11 -6.97
N ALA A 39 -7.92 1.08 -7.83
CA ALA A 39 -6.74 0.98 -8.70
C ALA A 39 -5.45 0.87 -7.89
N LEU A 40 -5.34 1.65 -6.80
CA LEU A 40 -4.17 1.63 -5.95
C LEU A 40 -4.06 0.33 -5.13
N GLU A 41 -5.16 -0.15 -4.57
CA GLU A 41 -5.18 -1.43 -3.87
C GLU A 41 -4.81 -2.58 -4.81
N SER A 42 -5.32 -2.56 -6.04
CA SER A 42 -4.96 -3.53 -7.07
C SER A 42 -3.48 -3.47 -7.42
N ALA A 43 -2.91 -2.27 -7.57
CA ALA A 43 -1.47 -2.09 -7.83
C ALA A 43 -0.61 -2.60 -6.67
N ILE A 44 -0.97 -2.28 -5.42
CA ILE A 44 -0.26 -2.78 -4.23
C ILE A 44 -0.32 -4.31 -4.17
N ALA A 45 -1.49 -4.90 -4.41
CA ALA A 45 -1.66 -6.35 -4.38
C ALA A 45 -0.87 -7.06 -5.50
N ALA A 46 -0.87 -6.52 -6.71
CA ALA A 46 -0.20 -7.13 -7.86
C ALA A 46 1.33 -7.02 -7.78
N GLU A 47 1.82 -5.85 -7.36
CA GLU A 47 3.23 -5.49 -7.44
C GLU A 47 3.96 -5.71 -6.13
N LEU A 48 3.49 -5.14 -5.03
CA LEU A 48 4.18 -5.27 -3.75
C LEU A 48 3.94 -6.66 -3.16
N GLU A 49 2.67 -7.03 -2.93
CA GLU A 49 2.37 -8.34 -2.34
C GLU A 49 2.72 -9.47 -3.31
N GLY A 50 2.27 -9.35 -4.56
CA GLY A 50 2.50 -10.34 -5.61
C GLY A 50 3.99 -10.64 -5.82
N PHE A 51 4.88 -9.66 -5.66
CA PHE A 51 6.33 -9.89 -5.73
C PHE A 51 6.81 -10.91 -4.69
N TYR A 52 6.43 -10.75 -3.42
CA TYR A 52 6.85 -11.67 -2.36
C TYR A 52 6.16 -13.03 -2.46
N LEU A 53 4.88 -13.06 -2.85
CA LEU A 53 4.16 -14.31 -3.08
C LEU A 53 4.83 -15.15 -4.17
N ARG A 54 5.19 -14.55 -5.31
CA ARG A 54 5.90 -15.24 -6.40
C ARG A 54 7.29 -15.72 -5.99
N ARG A 55 7.98 -14.96 -5.14
CA ARG A 55 9.38 -15.25 -4.75
C ARG A 55 9.52 -16.25 -3.60
N HIS A 56 8.57 -16.27 -2.66
CA HIS A 56 8.68 -17.02 -1.41
C HIS A 56 7.54 -18.01 -1.17
N GLY A 57 6.60 -18.14 -2.11
CA GLY A 57 5.38 -18.92 -1.95
C GLY A 57 4.30 -18.18 -1.17
N GLU A 58 3.08 -18.71 -1.15
CA GLU A 58 1.92 -17.99 -0.62
C GLU A 58 2.01 -17.67 0.87
N GLU A 59 2.40 -18.63 1.70
CA GLU A 59 2.38 -18.45 3.15
C GLU A 59 3.50 -17.51 3.62
N LYS A 60 4.75 -17.84 3.29
CA LYS A 60 5.92 -17.02 3.66
C LYS A 60 5.90 -15.67 2.94
N GLY A 61 5.55 -15.64 1.66
CA GLY A 61 5.44 -14.42 0.88
C GLY A 61 4.41 -13.45 1.47
N ARG A 62 3.26 -13.96 1.92
CA ARG A 62 2.23 -13.13 2.57
C ARG A 62 2.68 -12.57 3.91
N LEU A 63 3.41 -13.33 4.72
CA LEU A 63 3.98 -12.81 5.97
C LEU A 63 4.95 -11.66 5.71
N ILE A 64 5.84 -11.82 4.73
CA ILE A 64 6.80 -10.78 4.34
C ILE A 64 6.08 -9.55 3.79
N ALA A 65 5.11 -9.75 2.89
CA ALA A 65 4.34 -8.66 2.31
C ALA A 65 3.53 -7.92 3.38
N CYS A 66 2.93 -8.64 4.32
CA CYS A 66 2.21 -8.02 5.44
C CYS A 66 3.15 -7.19 6.32
N ALA A 67 4.37 -7.66 6.59
CA ALA A 67 5.36 -6.92 7.36
C ALA A 67 5.81 -5.66 6.60
N LEU A 68 6.06 -5.76 5.29
CA LEU A 68 6.37 -4.61 4.46
C LEU A 68 5.25 -3.56 4.53
N LEU A 69 3.99 -3.97 4.30
CA LEU A 69 2.86 -3.05 4.31
C LEU A 69 2.66 -2.37 5.68
N GLU A 70 2.99 -3.07 6.77
CA GLU A 70 3.04 -2.49 8.11
C GLU A 70 4.16 -1.44 8.21
N ASP A 71 5.37 -1.72 7.70
CA ASP A 71 6.50 -0.78 7.68
C ASP A 71 6.25 0.47 6.80
N LEU A 72 5.36 0.38 5.81
CA LEU A 72 4.95 1.54 5.00
C LEU A 72 4.06 2.51 5.79
N MET A 73 3.48 2.07 6.90
CA MET A 73 2.63 2.90 7.75
C MET A 73 3.46 3.57 8.84
N ASP A 74 3.14 4.82 9.13
CA ASP A 74 3.68 5.50 10.30
C ASP A 74 2.91 5.10 11.56
N ALA A 75 3.62 5.04 12.69
CA ALA A 75 3.03 4.69 13.98
C ALA A 75 2.27 5.90 14.55
N GLY A 76 0.98 6.00 14.22
CA GLY A 76 0.11 7.08 14.66
C GLY A 76 -0.84 6.70 15.81
N PRO A 77 -1.46 7.70 16.47
CA PRO A 77 -2.59 7.45 17.35
C PRO A 77 -3.71 6.69 16.61
N LEU A 78 -4.35 5.71 17.25
CA LEU A 78 -5.40 4.88 16.64
C LEU A 78 -6.58 5.66 16.03
N LYS A 79 -6.81 6.90 16.50
CA LYS A 79 -7.88 7.79 16.01
C LYS A 79 -7.46 8.70 14.86
N ALA A 80 -6.16 8.74 14.53
CA ALA A 80 -5.65 9.56 13.45
C ALA A 80 -5.95 8.92 12.10
N ALA A 81 -6.00 9.76 11.06
CA ALA A 81 -6.01 9.26 9.69
C ALA A 81 -4.71 8.46 9.43
N PRO A 82 -4.78 7.39 8.62
CA PRO A 82 -3.59 6.62 8.27
C PRO A 82 -2.57 7.52 7.56
N SER A 83 -1.32 7.46 7.99
CA SER A 83 -0.19 8.19 7.42
C SER A 83 0.91 7.23 6.99
N LEU A 84 1.62 7.60 5.93
CA LEU A 84 2.75 6.82 5.44
C LEU A 84 4.03 7.19 6.19
N SER A 85 4.86 6.18 6.43
CA SER A 85 6.24 6.37 6.84
C SER A 85 7.07 6.96 5.69
N PHE A 86 8.32 7.34 5.95
CA PHE A 86 9.24 7.76 4.90
C PHE A 86 9.42 6.68 3.81
N LEU A 87 9.53 5.42 4.23
CA LEU A 87 9.57 4.27 3.31
C LEU A 87 8.28 4.17 2.51
N GLY A 88 7.12 4.31 3.18
CA GLY A 88 5.81 4.33 2.55
C GLY A 88 5.69 5.37 1.44
N LEU A 89 6.14 6.60 1.69
CA LEU A 89 6.15 7.66 0.68
C LEU A 89 7.02 7.30 -0.52
N ALA A 90 8.23 6.81 -0.31
CA ALA A 90 9.15 6.46 -1.39
C ALA A 90 8.65 5.29 -2.24
N VAL A 91 8.16 4.22 -1.60
CA VAL A 91 7.63 3.03 -2.29
C VAL A 91 6.37 3.38 -3.08
N MET A 92 5.47 4.17 -2.52
CA MET A 92 4.23 4.53 -3.20
C MET A 92 4.44 5.52 -4.35
N ASP A 93 5.41 6.43 -4.23
CA ASP A 93 5.79 7.32 -5.33
C ASP A 93 6.35 6.51 -6.51
N GLU A 94 7.24 5.56 -6.25
CA GLU A 94 7.81 4.67 -7.27
C GLU A 94 6.75 3.77 -7.91
N LEU A 95 5.85 3.18 -7.11
CA LEU A 95 4.75 2.36 -7.60
C LEU A 95 3.85 3.17 -8.54
N CYS A 96 3.48 4.39 -8.16
CA CYS A 96 2.62 5.24 -8.98
C CYS A 96 3.33 5.75 -10.24
N ALA A 97 4.61 6.10 -10.13
CA ALA A 97 5.41 6.50 -11.28
C ALA A 97 5.47 5.38 -12.33
N ARG A 98 5.60 4.12 -11.92
CA ARG A 98 5.71 2.98 -12.85
C ARG A 98 4.37 2.51 -13.41
N HIS A 99 3.30 2.53 -12.61
CA HIS A 99 2.06 1.82 -12.94
C HIS A 99 0.86 2.73 -13.21
N ILE A 100 0.93 4.01 -12.82
CA ILE A 100 -0.19 4.96 -12.93
C ILE A 100 0.15 6.14 -13.84
N SER A 101 1.44 6.42 -14.09
CA SER A 101 1.82 7.34 -15.16
C SER A 101 1.57 6.69 -16.53
N VAL A 102 0.32 6.75 -16.98
CA VAL A 102 0.04 6.70 -18.41
C VAL A 102 0.67 7.97 -18.99
N PRO A 103 1.56 7.87 -20.00
CA PRO A 103 2.09 9.06 -20.63
C PRO A 103 0.91 9.84 -21.20
N VAL A 104 0.76 11.09 -20.79
CA VAL A 104 -0.14 12.03 -21.48
C VAL A 104 0.47 12.22 -22.87
N LEU A 105 -0.02 11.44 -23.83
CA LEU A 105 0.18 11.72 -25.25
C LEU A 105 -0.54 13.04 -25.54
N HIS A 106 0.24 14.12 -25.59
CA HIS A 106 -0.15 15.38 -26.21
C HIS A 106 -0.20 15.23 -27.73
#